data_AF-A0A935S401-F1
#
_entry.id   AF-A0A935S401-F1
#
_cell.length_a   1.000
_cell.length_b   1.000
_cell.length_c   1.000
_cell.angle_alpha   90.00
_cell.angle_beta   90.00
_cell.angle_gamma   90.00
#
_symmetry.space_group_name_H-M   'P 1'
#
loop_
_entity.id
_entity.type
_entity.pdbx_description
1 polymer ?
#
loop_
_entity_poly.entity_id
_entity_poly.type
_entity_poly.pdbx_seq_one_letter_code
_entity_poly.pdbx_strand_id
1 'polypeptide(L)'
;MRTVDLFDNYLEGKLNAQELAAFELRASSDPVFQKAFEEHKTLVGILNASNERQVLKNKLKHIHSVEFGKEAKIISINKPEKLTKRIGKTFMVAASAAVIAVISTIALLSTGGYLLEKQDIKITDLGLEVAGLKSSQNAIVRKLNSKEDKPFAAANLEGSAFALNNSGYVITSWHMVNGADSIFIQNSTTERALTKIIF
;
A
#
# COMPACT_ATOMS: atom_id res chain seq x y z
N MET A 1 15.22 -35.43 20.00
CA MET A 1 15.84 -34.96 18.75
C MET A 1 15.10 -33.71 18.31
N ARG A 2 15.78 -32.62 17.91
CA ARG A 2 15.07 -31.46 17.37
C ARG A 2 14.50 -31.84 16.01
N THR A 3 13.41 -31.18 15.60
CA THR A 3 12.78 -31.43 14.30
C THR A 3 13.74 -31.20 13.13
N VAL A 4 14.64 -30.22 13.26
CA VAL A 4 15.66 -29.90 12.26
C VAL A 4 16.68 -31.04 12.13
N ASP A 5 17.23 -31.54 13.24
CA ASP A 5 18.17 -32.68 13.23
C ASP A 5 17.54 -33.93 12.56
N LEU A 6 16.22 -34.08 12.72
CA LEU A 6 15.44 -35.17 12.13
C LEU A 6 15.22 -35.00 10.63
N PHE A 7 15.05 -33.78 10.15
CA PHE A 7 15.05 -33.48 8.72
C PHE A 7 16.43 -33.71 8.10
N ASP A 8 17.50 -33.27 8.76
CA ASP A 8 18.87 -33.47 8.28
C ASP A 8 19.21 -34.97 8.21
N ASN A 9 18.94 -35.73 9.27
CA ASN A 9 19.17 -37.17 9.27
C ASN A 9 18.34 -37.90 8.22
N TYR A 10 17.12 -37.42 7.91
CA TYR A 10 16.32 -37.94 6.80
C TYR A 10 16.97 -37.66 5.44
N LEU A 11 17.38 -36.41 5.18
CA LEU A 11 18.02 -36.01 3.92
C LEU A 11 19.37 -36.70 3.71
N GLU A 12 20.09 -36.99 4.78
CA GLU A 12 21.39 -37.67 4.77
C GLU A 12 21.28 -39.21 4.79
N GLY A 13 20.06 -39.76 4.89
CA GLY A 13 19.83 -41.22 4.90
C GLY A 13 20.33 -41.92 6.16
N LYS A 14 20.39 -41.22 7.30
CA LYS A 14 20.90 -41.72 8.59
C LYS A 14 19.83 -42.32 9.49
N LEU A 15 18.55 -42.25 9.11
CA LEU A 15 17.46 -42.82 9.88
C LEU A 15 17.42 -44.35 9.76
N ASN A 16 17.09 -45.04 10.86
CA ASN A 16 16.84 -46.47 10.81
C ASN A 16 15.45 -46.77 10.19
N ALA A 17 15.18 -48.04 9.87
CA ALA A 17 13.95 -48.43 9.19
C ALA A 17 12.65 -48.07 9.95
N GLN A 18 12.69 -48.11 11.29
CA GLN A 18 11.54 -47.75 12.13
C GLN A 18 11.31 -46.24 12.15
N GLU A 19 12.38 -45.46 12.27
CA GLU A 19 12.35 -44.00 12.26
C GLU A 19 11.93 -43.43 10.90
N LEU A 20 12.36 -44.06 9.81
CA LEU A 20 11.98 -43.69 8.46
C LEU A 20 10.47 -43.90 8.26
N ALA A 21 9.94 -45.05 8.65
CA ALA A 21 8.50 -45.30 8.58
C ALA A 21 7.68 -44.33 9.44
N ALA A 22 8.16 -44.00 10.65
CA ALA A 22 7.52 -43.01 11.52
C ALA A 22 7.58 -41.59 10.91
N PHE A 23 8.68 -41.24 10.25
CA PHE A 23 8.85 -39.97 9.54
C PHE A 23 7.86 -39.84 8.39
N GLU A 24 7.80 -40.83 7.50
CA GLU A 24 6.93 -40.82 6.32
C GLU A 24 5.44 -40.80 6.71
N LEU A 25 5.08 -41.55 7.75
CA LEU A 25 3.72 -41.53 8.30
C LEU A 25 3.36 -40.13 8.82
N ARG A 26 4.29 -39.48 9.54
CA ARG A 26 4.08 -38.12 10.04
C ARG A 26 4.03 -37.09 8.92
N ALA A 27 4.89 -37.20 7.93
CA ALA A 27 4.87 -36.35 6.73
C ALA A 27 3.55 -36.48 5.96
N SER A 28 2.97 -37.69 5.90
CA SER A 28 1.70 -37.93 5.19
C SER A 28 0.46 -37.48 5.98
N SER A 29 0.54 -37.46 7.31
CA SER A 29 -0.60 -37.16 8.20
C SER A 29 -0.66 -35.70 8.68
N ASP A 30 0.48 -35.00 8.73
CA ASP A 30 0.60 -33.64 9.22
C ASP A 30 1.10 -32.69 8.11
N PRO A 31 0.21 -31.89 7.48
CA PRO A 31 0.58 -30.94 6.44
C PRO A 31 1.54 -29.84 6.91
N VAL A 32 1.50 -29.45 8.19
CA VAL A 32 2.39 -28.42 8.75
C VAL A 32 3.81 -28.96 8.83
N PHE A 33 3.95 -30.19 9.31
CA PHE A 33 5.24 -30.88 9.36
C PHE A 33 5.83 -31.08 7.95
N GLN A 34 5.01 -31.50 6.98
CA GLN A 34 5.46 -31.69 5.60
C GLN A 34 5.93 -30.38 4.97
N LYS A 35 5.19 -29.28 5.17
CA LYS A 35 5.59 -27.96 4.68
C LYS A 35 6.94 -27.52 5.27
N ALA A 36 7.12 -27.67 6.58
CA ALA A 36 8.37 -27.35 7.26
C ALA A 36 9.55 -28.19 6.72
N PHE A 37 9.32 -29.47 6.40
CA PHE A 37 10.33 -30.32 5.78
C PHE A 37 10.72 -29.86 4.37
N GLU A 38 9.75 -29.50 3.52
CA GLU A 38 10.02 -29.00 2.16
C GLU A 38 10.77 -27.65 2.18
N GLU A 39 10.42 -26.76 3.10
CA GLU A 39 11.15 -25.50 3.31
C GLU A 39 12.60 -25.76 3.73
N HIS A 40 12.81 -26.68 4.67
CA HIS A 40 14.15 -27.09 5.13
C HIS A 40 14.97 -27.70 3.99
N LYS A 41 14.41 -28.65 3.24
CA LYS A 41 15.03 -29.26 2.06
C LYS A 41 15.42 -28.23 1.01
N THR A 42 14.54 -27.25 0.76
CA THR A 42 14.82 -26.15 -0.17
C THR A 42 15.98 -25.28 0.31
N LEU A 43 16.00 -24.91 1.59
CA LEU A 43 17.07 -24.12 2.19
C LEU A 43 18.42 -24.83 2.04
N VAL A 44 18.50 -26.11 2.42
CA VAL A 44 19.72 -26.92 2.32
C VAL A 44 20.19 -27.00 0.86
N GLY A 45 19.27 -27.20 -0.09
CA GLY A 45 19.58 -27.20 -1.53
C GLY A 45 20.19 -25.89 -2.02
N ILE A 46 19.63 -24.75 -1.61
CA ILE A 46 20.16 -23.42 -1.95
C ILE A 46 21.56 -23.20 -1.38
N LEU A 47 21.79 -23.60 -0.12
CA LEU A 47 23.09 -23.46 0.53
C LEU A 47 24.16 -24.31 -0.17
N ASN A 48 23.82 -25.56 -0.52
CA ASN A 48 24.73 -26.45 -1.24
C ASN A 48 25.08 -25.91 -2.62
N ALA A 49 24.09 -25.50 -3.42
CA ALA A 49 24.32 -24.92 -4.75
C ALA A 49 25.16 -23.63 -4.68
N SER A 50 24.92 -22.80 -3.65
CA SER A 50 25.74 -21.60 -3.41
C SER A 50 27.19 -21.96 -3.09
N ASN A 51 27.40 -22.97 -2.24
CA ASN A 51 28.73 -23.45 -1.89
C ASN A 51 29.47 -24.00 -3.12
N GLU A 52 28.84 -24.86 -3.91
CA GLU A 52 29.41 -25.39 -5.16
C GLU A 52 29.81 -24.26 -6.13
N ARG A 53 28.95 -23.25 -6.27
CA ARG A 53 29.27 -22.06 -7.08
C ARG A 53 30.46 -21.29 -6.54
N GLN A 54 30.60 -21.15 -5.22
CA GLN A 54 31.77 -20.50 -4.62
C GLN A 54 33.05 -21.32 -4.85
N VAL A 55 32.98 -22.64 -4.68
CA VAL A 55 34.10 -23.54 -4.97
C VAL A 55 34.53 -23.42 -6.42
N LEU A 56 33.60 -23.45 -7.37
CA LEU A 56 33.89 -23.26 -8.79
C LEU A 56 34.53 -21.90 -9.06
N LYS A 57 33.97 -20.81 -8.52
CA LYS A 57 34.55 -19.47 -8.67
C LYS A 57 35.96 -19.40 -8.13
N ASN A 58 36.23 -20.02 -7.00
CA ASN A 58 37.56 -20.03 -6.40
C ASN A 58 38.56 -20.82 -7.25
N LYS A 59 38.14 -21.97 -7.81
CA LYS A 59 38.94 -22.73 -8.78
C LYS A 59 39.25 -21.89 -10.02
N LEU A 60 38.25 -21.24 -10.60
CA LEU A 60 38.44 -20.37 -11.77
C LEU A 60 39.34 -19.17 -11.47
N LYS A 61 39.18 -18.52 -10.31
CA LYS A 61 40.08 -17.45 -9.86
C LYS A 61 41.51 -17.95 -9.70
N HIS A 62 41.69 -19.14 -9.14
CA HIS A 62 43.00 -19.74 -8.97
C HIS A 62 43.67 -20.01 -10.33
N ILE A 63 42.97 -20.70 -11.23
CA ILE A 63 43.43 -20.96 -12.60
C ILE A 63 43.79 -19.64 -13.30
N HIS A 64 42.90 -18.65 -13.25
CA HIS A 64 43.13 -17.35 -13.86
C HIS A 64 44.36 -16.64 -13.27
N SER A 65 44.57 -16.72 -11.95
CA SER A 65 45.74 -16.11 -11.30
C SER A 65 47.06 -16.78 -11.68
N VAL A 66 47.04 -18.10 -11.94
CA VAL A 66 48.21 -18.86 -12.37
C VAL A 66 48.53 -18.56 -13.84
N GLU A 67 47.52 -18.54 -14.70
CA GLU A 67 47.70 -18.41 -16.15
C GLU A 67 47.98 -16.98 -16.61
N PHE A 68 47.25 -15.99 -16.05
CA PHE A 68 47.30 -14.60 -16.53
C PHE A 68 47.96 -13.65 -15.51
N GLY A 69 48.31 -14.14 -14.32
CA GLY A 69 48.83 -13.32 -13.23
C GLY A 69 47.76 -12.51 -12.49
N LYS A 70 48.17 -11.87 -11.38
CA LYS A 70 47.25 -11.12 -10.49
C LYS A 70 46.73 -9.81 -11.08
N GLU A 71 47.39 -9.31 -12.13
CA GLU A 71 47.18 -7.99 -12.76
C GLU A 71 46.51 -8.10 -14.15
N ALA A 72 45.96 -9.26 -14.50
CA ALA A 72 45.33 -9.44 -15.80
C ALA A 72 44.17 -8.45 -15.99
N LYS A 73 44.19 -7.70 -17.11
CA LYS A 73 43.13 -6.74 -17.45
C LYS A 73 41.85 -7.50 -17.81
N ILE A 74 40.99 -7.71 -16.81
CA ILE A 74 39.67 -8.30 -17.00
C ILE A 74 38.75 -7.25 -17.62
N ILE A 75 38.36 -7.45 -18.88
CA ILE A 75 37.32 -6.65 -19.54
C ILE A 75 35.97 -7.24 -19.15
N SER A 76 35.23 -6.58 -18.25
CA SER A 76 33.87 -7.01 -17.92
C SER A 76 32.95 -6.88 -19.14
N ILE A 77 32.38 -8.00 -19.56
CA ILE A 77 31.40 -8.09 -20.66
C ILE A 77 30.04 -7.50 -20.23
N ASN A 78 29.74 -7.58 -18.92
CA ASN A 78 28.60 -6.88 -18.31
C ASN A 78 29.09 -5.59 -17.65
N LYS A 79 29.22 -4.52 -18.44
CA LYS A 79 29.10 -3.17 -17.88
C LYS A 79 27.60 -2.88 -17.82
N PRO A 80 26.92 -2.93 -16.65
CA PRO A 80 25.68 -2.20 -16.54
C PRO A 80 26.06 -0.76 -16.87
N GLU A 81 25.56 -0.26 -17.99
CA GLU A 81 25.84 1.11 -18.35
C GLU A 81 25.50 2.00 -17.16
N LYS A 82 26.33 3.02 -16.99
CA LYS A 82 26.36 4.03 -15.94
C LYS A 82 25.06 4.87 -15.88
N LEU A 83 23.89 4.27 -15.94
CA LEU A 83 22.60 4.95 -15.84
C LEU A 83 22.49 5.65 -14.48
N THR A 84 22.95 5.00 -13.41
CA THR A 84 23.04 5.60 -12.07
C THR A 84 24.00 6.78 -12.00
N LYS A 85 25.15 6.75 -12.69
CA LYS A 85 26.08 7.90 -12.71
C LYS A 85 25.61 9.04 -13.62
N ARG A 86 24.82 8.76 -14.66
CA ARG A 86 24.27 9.77 -15.57
C ARG A 86 23.02 10.43 -14.98
N ILE A 87 22.10 9.64 -14.42
CA ILE A 87 20.86 10.13 -13.79
C ILE A 87 21.13 10.69 -12.39
N GLY A 88 22.08 10.15 -11.63
CA GLY A 88 22.35 10.64 -10.26
C GLY A 88 22.73 12.12 -10.20
N LYS A 89 23.44 12.62 -11.22
CA LYS A 89 23.81 14.06 -11.28
C LYS A 89 22.62 14.96 -11.57
N THR A 90 21.75 14.58 -12.51
CA THR A 90 20.55 15.38 -12.84
C THR A 90 19.48 15.29 -11.76
N PHE A 91 19.34 14.12 -11.12
CA PHE A 91 18.43 13.89 -10.01
C PHE A 91 18.78 14.77 -8.79
N MET A 92 20.06 14.89 -8.45
CA MET A 92 20.52 15.73 -7.33
C MET A 92 20.22 17.22 -7.57
N VAL A 93 20.40 17.69 -8.82
CA VAL A 93 20.10 19.08 -9.20
C VAL A 93 18.58 19.34 -9.19
N ALA A 94 17.78 18.39 -9.68
CA ALA A 94 16.33 18.52 -9.64
C ALA A 94 15.78 18.53 -8.19
N ALA A 95 16.33 17.67 -7.32
CA ALA A 95 15.93 17.60 -5.93
C ALA A 95 16.26 18.89 -5.16
N SER A 96 17.46 19.47 -5.36
CA SER A 96 17.82 20.74 -4.72
C SER A 96 16.96 21.90 -5.22
N ALA A 97 16.69 21.96 -6.52
CA ALA A 97 15.80 22.98 -7.11
C ALA A 97 14.37 22.87 -6.56
N ALA A 98 13.84 21.66 -6.40
CA ALA A 98 12.50 21.45 -5.84
C ALA A 98 12.41 21.90 -4.37
N VAL A 99 13.41 21.56 -3.54
CA VAL A 99 13.44 21.99 -2.13
C VAL A 99 13.54 23.50 -2.03
N ILE A 100 14.41 24.14 -2.82
CA ILE A 100 14.55 25.60 -2.85
C ILE A 100 13.24 26.25 -3.32
N ALA A 101 12.59 25.71 -4.34
CA ALA A 101 11.31 26.21 -4.83
C ALA A 101 10.23 26.14 -3.73
N VAL A 102 10.07 25.00 -3.07
CA VAL A 102 9.09 24.83 -1.98
C VAL A 102 9.36 25.80 -0.83
N ILE A 103 10.61 25.90 -0.37
CA ILE A 103 10.99 26.84 0.71
C ILE A 103 10.75 28.29 0.28
N SER A 104 11.08 28.64 -0.96
CA SER A 104 10.89 30.00 -1.50
C SER A 104 9.41 30.34 -1.62
N THR A 105 8.58 29.39 -2.08
CA THR A 105 7.12 29.56 -2.15
C THR A 105 6.53 29.76 -0.76
N ILE A 106 6.93 28.95 0.23
CA ILE A 106 6.47 29.11 1.62
C ILE A 106 6.92 30.47 2.19
N ALA A 107 8.18 30.87 1.95
CA ALA A 107 8.71 32.14 2.43
C ALA A 107 7.97 33.34 1.82
N LEU A 108 7.69 33.33 0.52
CA LEU A 108 6.94 34.38 -0.17
C LEU A 108 5.49 34.46 0.31
N LEU A 109 4.82 33.31 0.45
CA LEU A 109 3.43 33.29 0.87
C LEU A 109 3.28 33.64 2.37
N SER A 110 4.28 33.33 3.21
CA SER A 110 4.29 33.69 4.64
C SER A 110 4.61 35.17 4.90
N THR A 111 5.53 35.76 4.14
CA THR A 111 5.88 37.20 4.26
C THR A 111 4.87 38.12 3.57
N GLY A 112 4.24 37.66 2.48
CA GLY A 112 3.22 38.40 1.73
C GLY A 112 1.82 38.38 2.36
N GLY A 113 1.64 37.80 3.56
CA GLY A 113 0.35 37.75 4.27
C GLY A 113 -0.68 36.78 3.70
N TYR A 114 -0.40 36.10 2.58
CA TYR A 114 -1.34 35.17 1.92
C TYR A 114 -1.51 33.82 2.65
N LEU A 115 -0.55 33.38 3.46
CA LEU A 115 -0.73 32.21 4.36
C LEU A 115 -1.33 32.57 5.72
N LEU A 116 -1.50 33.87 5.99
CA LEU A 116 -2.03 34.39 7.25
C LEU A 116 -3.39 35.05 7.03
N GLU A 117 -4.22 34.48 6.14
CA GLU A 117 -5.66 34.63 6.33
C GLU A 117 -5.95 33.93 7.66
N LYS A 118 -6.08 34.76 8.70
CA LYS A 118 -6.28 34.36 10.09
C LYS A 118 -7.22 33.16 10.13
N GLN A 119 -6.74 32.06 10.69
CA GLN A 119 -7.63 31.08 11.31
C GLN A 119 -8.30 31.77 12.51
N ASP A 120 -9.25 32.67 12.24
CA ASP A 120 -10.21 33.18 13.20
C ASP A 120 -11.23 32.07 13.49
N ILE A 121 -10.76 31.00 14.14
CA ILE A 121 -11.61 29.91 14.66
C ILE A 121 -12.62 30.45 15.70
N LYS A 122 -12.46 31.70 16.15
CA LYS A 122 -13.38 32.39 17.06
C LYS A 122 -14.47 33.23 16.38
N ILE A 123 -14.40 33.54 15.08
CA ILE A 123 -15.43 34.34 14.39
C ILE A 123 -16.45 33.42 13.68
N THR A 124 -16.02 32.24 13.24
CA THR A 124 -16.90 31.27 12.54
C THR A 124 -18.01 30.72 13.43
N ASP A 125 -17.78 30.62 14.74
CA ASP A 125 -18.77 30.11 15.70
C ASP A 125 -19.91 31.13 15.94
N LEU A 126 -19.56 32.41 16.11
CA LEU A 126 -20.55 33.49 16.19
C LEU A 126 -21.26 33.75 14.84
N GLY A 127 -20.54 33.57 13.73
CA GLY A 127 -21.11 33.64 12.39
C GLY A 127 -22.15 32.55 12.15
N LEU A 128 -21.88 31.31 12.60
CA LEU A 128 -22.82 30.19 12.51
C LEU A 128 -24.03 30.39 13.42
N GLU A 129 -23.83 30.89 14.65
CA GLU A 129 -24.92 31.08 15.61
C GLU A 129 -25.86 32.23 15.20
N VAL A 130 -25.31 33.35 14.71
CA VAL A 130 -26.09 34.47 14.18
C VAL A 130 -26.72 34.14 12.83
N ALA A 131 -26.05 33.38 11.96
CA ALA A 131 -26.65 32.86 10.72
C ALA A 131 -27.76 31.85 11.03
N GLY A 132 -27.60 31.01 12.05
CA GLY A 132 -28.61 30.07 12.54
C GLY A 132 -29.84 30.79 13.09
N LEU A 133 -29.66 31.86 13.88
CA LEU A 133 -30.77 32.68 14.39
C LEU A 133 -31.49 33.47 13.30
N LYS A 134 -30.76 34.09 12.35
CA LYS A 134 -31.37 34.78 11.20
C LYS A 134 -32.07 33.80 10.24
N SER A 135 -31.50 32.62 10.02
CA SER A 135 -32.11 31.56 9.20
C SER A 135 -33.36 31.00 9.88
N SER A 136 -33.37 30.86 11.21
CA SER A 136 -34.55 30.47 11.99
C SER A 136 -35.68 31.51 11.89
N GLN A 137 -35.37 32.80 12.03
CA GLN A 137 -36.38 33.86 11.85
C GLN A 137 -36.88 33.97 10.40
N ASN A 138 -36.01 33.86 9.39
CA ASN A 138 -36.43 33.83 7.99
C ASN A 138 -37.20 32.57 7.63
N ALA A 139 -36.91 31.42 8.25
CA ALA A 139 -37.65 30.18 8.06
C ALA A 139 -39.05 30.24 8.69
N ILE A 140 -39.21 30.92 9.83
CA ILE A 140 -40.52 31.19 10.43
C ILE A 140 -41.33 32.15 9.54
N VAL A 141 -40.71 33.21 9.01
CA VAL A 141 -41.37 34.18 8.12
C VAL A 141 -41.68 33.58 6.73
N ARG A 142 -40.84 32.66 6.21
CA ARG A 142 -41.13 31.91 4.96
C ARG A 142 -42.17 30.83 5.13
N LYS A 143 -42.19 30.10 6.26
CA LYS A 143 -43.22 29.09 6.54
C LYS A 143 -44.62 29.71 6.70
N LEU A 144 -44.70 31.00 6.99
CA LEU A 144 -45.97 31.75 7.00
C LEU A 144 -46.41 32.23 5.61
N ASN A 145 -45.52 32.31 4.60
CA ASN A 145 -45.79 33.02 3.34
C ASN A 145 -45.55 32.25 2.03
N SER A 146 -45.13 30.98 2.05
CA SER A 146 -44.98 30.23 0.80
C SER A 146 -45.30 28.76 0.98
N LYS A 147 -46.53 28.38 0.57
CA LYS A 147 -46.80 27.07 -0.02
C LYS A 147 -45.95 26.97 -1.29
N GLU A 148 -45.02 26.01 -1.36
CA GLU A 148 -44.73 25.22 -2.56
C GLU A 148 -43.55 24.25 -2.34
N ASP A 149 -43.76 23.04 -2.84
CA ASP A 149 -42.96 21.83 -2.72
C ASP A 149 -41.59 21.92 -3.38
N LYS A 150 -40.54 21.63 -2.62
CA LYS A 150 -39.29 21.06 -3.16
C LYS A 150 -38.98 19.80 -2.35
N PRO A 151 -38.95 18.61 -2.98
CA PRO A 151 -39.10 17.39 -2.22
C PRO A 151 -37.85 16.97 -1.43
N PHE A 152 -36.66 17.54 -1.69
CA PHE A 152 -35.43 17.09 -1.01
C PHE A 152 -34.43 18.22 -0.72
N ALA A 153 -33.78 18.12 0.45
CA ALA A 153 -32.72 19.00 0.92
C ALA A 153 -31.37 18.75 0.17
N ALA A 154 -30.46 19.71 0.22
CA ALA A 154 -29.09 19.54 -0.31
C ALA A 154 -28.33 18.47 0.49
N ALA A 155 -27.49 17.68 -0.18
CA ALA A 155 -26.73 16.60 0.46
C ALA A 155 -25.58 17.18 1.31
N ASN A 156 -25.44 16.70 2.54
CA ASN A 156 -24.37 17.12 3.45
C ASN A 156 -23.03 16.45 3.15
N LEU A 157 -23.05 15.30 2.47
CA LEU A 157 -21.89 14.48 2.19
C LEU A 157 -22.06 13.78 0.84
N GLU A 158 -21.05 13.88 -0.02
CA GLU A 158 -21.04 13.34 -1.38
C GLU A 158 -19.83 12.43 -1.58
N GLY A 159 -20.00 11.33 -2.32
CA GLY A 159 -18.96 10.34 -2.56
C GLY A 159 -19.32 9.39 -3.69
N SER A 160 -18.37 8.52 -4.04
CA SER A 160 -18.55 7.54 -5.11
C SER A 160 -19.02 6.19 -4.57
N ALA A 161 -19.79 5.48 -5.40
CA ALA A 161 -20.24 4.14 -5.11
C ALA A 161 -20.23 3.30 -6.39
N PHE A 162 -20.12 1.98 -6.26
CA PHE A 162 -20.06 1.05 -7.39
C PHE A 162 -21.28 0.15 -7.40
N ALA A 163 -21.92 -0.03 -8.56
CA ALA A 163 -22.98 -1.02 -8.70
C ALA A 163 -22.41 -2.43 -8.65
N LEU A 164 -22.95 -3.28 -7.77
CA LEU A 164 -22.52 -4.66 -7.58
C LEU A 164 -23.17 -5.59 -8.60
N ASN A 165 -24.44 -5.35 -8.94
CA ASN A 165 -25.20 -6.16 -9.88
C ASN A 165 -26.33 -5.33 -10.55
N ASN A 166 -26.99 -5.93 -11.55
CA ASN A 166 -28.12 -5.32 -12.24
C ASN A 166 -29.44 -5.37 -11.43
N SER A 167 -29.39 -5.85 -10.19
CA SER A 167 -30.52 -5.98 -9.26
C SER A 167 -30.64 -4.78 -8.32
N GLY A 168 -29.82 -3.74 -8.50
CA GLY A 168 -29.90 -2.49 -7.74
C GLY A 168 -29.05 -2.44 -6.47
N TYR A 169 -28.12 -3.40 -6.29
CA TYR A 169 -27.18 -3.36 -5.16
C TYR A 169 -25.98 -2.47 -5.50
N VAL A 170 -25.61 -1.61 -4.56
CA VAL A 170 -24.52 -0.64 -4.69
C VAL A 170 -23.62 -0.75 -3.46
N ILE A 171 -22.31 -0.79 -3.67
CA ILE A 171 -21.31 -0.81 -2.60
C ILE A 171 -20.61 0.55 -2.49
N THR A 172 -20.44 1.02 -1.26
CA THR A 172 -19.70 2.24 -0.92
C THR A 172 -18.97 2.04 0.41
N SER A 173 -18.15 3.03 0.79
CA SER A 173 -17.40 2.98 2.04
C SER A 173 -18.29 3.22 3.25
N TRP A 174 -18.03 2.50 4.36
CA TRP A 174 -18.82 2.59 5.59
C TRP A 174 -18.99 4.02 6.13
N HIS A 175 -17.92 4.80 6.13
CA HIS A 175 -17.93 6.18 6.63
C HIS A 175 -18.77 7.16 5.78
N MET A 176 -19.23 6.75 4.60
CA MET A 176 -20.14 7.54 3.74
C MET A 176 -21.61 7.32 4.10
N VAL A 177 -21.95 6.20 4.74
CA VAL A 177 -23.32 5.81 5.08
C VAL A 177 -23.60 5.85 6.58
N ASN A 178 -22.54 5.81 7.39
CA ASN A 178 -22.64 5.81 8.84
C ASN A 178 -23.20 7.14 9.36
N GLY A 179 -24.38 7.10 10.00
CA GLY A 179 -25.04 8.28 10.56
C GLY A 179 -25.79 9.14 9.53
N ALA A 180 -26.01 8.65 8.32
CA ALA A 180 -26.83 9.35 7.32
C ALA A 180 -28.32 9.12 7.56
N ASP A 181 -29.10 10.19 7.65
CA ASP A 181 -30.58 10.12 7.79
C ASP A 181 -31.25 9.62 6.49
N SER A 182 -30.65 9.89 5.34
CA SER A 182 -31.12 9.47 4.02
C SER A 182 -29.96 9.42 3.04
N ILE A 183 -29.94 8.41 2.17
CA ILE A 183 -28.90 8.24 1.15
C ILE A 183 -29.56 8.29 -0.21
N PHE A 184 -28.98 9.10 -1.10
CA PHE A 184 -29.42 9.23 -2.48
C PHE A 184 -28.29 8.84 -3.42
N ILE A 185 -28.61 8.10 -4.47
CA ILE A 185 -27.69 7.79 -5.57
C ILE A 185 -28.12 8.53 -6.83
N GLN A 186 -27.15 8.98 -7.62
CA GLN A 186 -27.36 9.66 -8.88
C GLN A 186 -26.34 9.16 -9.90
N ASN A 187 -26.75 9.06 -11.16
CA ASN A 187 -25.88 8.74 -12.29
C ASN A 187 -26.30 9.63 -13.49
N SER A 188 -25.54 9.61 -14.58
CA SER A 188 -25.86 10.31 -15.83
C SER A 188 -27.24 9.93 -16.41
N THR A 189 -27.73 8.73 -16.12
CA THR A 189 -29.02 8.23 -16.64
C THR A 189 -30.15 8.24 -15.60
N THR A 190 -29.82 8.29 -14.31
CA THR A 190 -30.80 8.18 -13.22
C THR A 190 -30.78 9.43 -12.35
N GLU A 191 -31.94 10.08 -12.22
CA GLU A 191 -32.15 11.11 -11.20
C GLU A 191 -31.96 10.55 -9.78
N ARG A 192 -31.92 11.44 -8.79
CA ARG A 192 -31.67 11.07 -7.38
C ARG A 192 -32.66 10.01 -6.90
N ALA A 193 -32.17 8.79 -6.68
CA ALA A 193 -32.95 7.68 -6.15
C ALA A 193 -32.62 7.46 -4.67
N LEU A 194 -33.64 7.34 -3.83
CA LEU A 194 -33.49 7.01 -2.41
C LEU A 194 -33.03 5.55 -2.27
N THR A 195 -32.04 5.30 -1.43
CA THR A 195 -31.53 3.96 -1.16
C THR A 195 -31.76 3.53 0.29
N LYS A 196 -31.71 2.22 0.53
CA LYS A 196 -31.80 1.61 1.85
C LYS A 196 -30.51 0.87 2.15
N ILE A 197 -29.98 1.06 3.34
CA ILE A 197 -28.82 0.31 3.83
C ILE A 197 -29.25 -1.13 4.11
N ILE A 198 -28.50 -2.08 3.56
CA ILE A 198 -28.64 -3.51 3.81
C ILE A 198 -27.29 -3.98 4.35
N PHE A 199 -27.31 -4.72 5.47
CA PHE A 199 -26.14 -5.31 6.10
C PHE A 199 -25.89 -6.73 5.60
#